data_AF-A0A1Q4VIB4-F1
#
_entry.id   AF-A0A1Q4VIB4-F1
#
_cell.length_a   1.000
_cell.length_b   1.000
_cell.length_c   1.000
_cell.angle_alpha   90.00
_cell.angle_beta   90.00
_cell.angle_gamma   90.00
#
_symmetry.space_group_name_H-M   'P 1'
#
loop_
_entity.id
_entity.type
_entity.pdbx_description
1 polymer ?
#
loop_
_entity_poly.entity_id
_entity_poly.type
_entity_poly.pdbx_seq_one_letter_code
_entity_poly.pdbx_strand_id
1 'polypeptide(L)'
;MKQRPLAETTTDTWDAALEHIARHTSADAYELTALTALLQAEFHHLVLDPTTRTVWWAYDADPADVMKATELRVQQLAPDAAADDLGDIVSVIQDRQDDLDSYAKGWEDLDRDQAALDEYAAVLLLALPVEPGLAAAQIKRQRRSLARQDALQQRAYARLVTELAGPERGGKTRAGKALGVTDVQIGRIIREDQERRTLLASKVSDAREGYDR
;
A
#
# COMPACT_ATOMS: atom_id res chain seq x y z
N MET A 1 10.70 8.61 4.99
CA MET A 1 11.70 8.65 6.07
C MET A 1 11.32 7.51 7.01
N LYS A 2 12.09 6.42 7.05
CA LYS A 2 11.70 5.22 7.83
C LYS A 2 11.52 5.61 9.30
N GLN A 3 10.39 5.24 9.88
CA GLN A 3 10.15 5.46 11.30
C GLN A 3 11.09 4.57 12.12
N ARG A 4 11.52 5.06 13.29
CA ARG A 4 12.36 4.27 14.20
C ARG A 4 11.49 3.30 14.99
N PRO A 5 12.02 2.11 15.34
CA PRO A 5 11.33 1.20 16.24
C PRO A 5 11.06 1.87 17.60
N LEU A 6 9.98 1.44 18.26
CA LEU A 6 9.64 1.84 19.62
C LEU A 6 10.67 1.30 20.62
N ALA A 7 11.13 0.07 20.39
CA ALA A 7 12.21 -0.58 21.08
C ALA A 7 12.95 -1.53 20.13
N GLU A 8 14.25 -1.72 20.34
CA GLU A 8 15.09 -2.64 19.57
C GLU A 8 16.04 -3.34 20.53
N THR A 9 16.22 -4.65 20.33
CA THR A 9 17.22 -5.45 21.01
C THR A 9 17.84 -6.45 20.05
N THR A 10 18.98 -7.02 20.44
CA THR A 10 19.67 -8.04 19.68
C THR A 10 19.82 -9.31 20.51
N THR A 11 19.74 -10.46 19.85
CA THR A 11 19.83 -11.77 20.48
C THR A 11 20.69 -12.71 19.64
N ASP A 12 21.38 -13.64 20.30
CA ASP A 12 22.31 -14.55 19.63
C ASP A 12 21.64 -15.81 19.06
N THR A 13 20.36 -16.06 19.38
CA THR A 13 19.61 -17.25 18.92
C THR A 13 18.13 -16.95 18.68
N TRP A 14 17.51 -17.72 17.78
CA TRP A 14 16.07 -17.63 17.50
C TRP A 14 15.23 -17.92 18.74
N ASP A 15 15.59 -18.93 19.53
CA ASP A 15 14.88 -19.25 20.77
C ASP A 15 14.88 -18.05 21.74
N ALA A 16 16.01 -17.33 21.86
CA ALA A 16 16.09 -16.14 22.70
C ALA A 16 15.25 -14.98 22.13
N ALA A 17 15.20 -14.81 20.80
CA ALA A 17 14.35 -13.82 20.15
C ALA A 17 12.86 -14.10 20.40
N LEU A 18 12.43 -15.35 20.21
CA LEU A 18 11.04 -15.78 20.42
C LEU A 18 10.63 -15.69 21.89
N GLU A 19 11.52 -16.08 22.81
CA GLU A 19 11.29 -15.92 24.24
C GLU A 19 11.21 -14.44 24.63
N HIS A 20 12.04 -13.58 24.03
CA HIS A 20 11.94 -12.14 24.23
C HIS A 20 10.57 -11.61 23.79
N ILE A 21 10.11 -11.95 22.59
CA ILE A 21 8.80 -11.53 22.09
C ILE A 21 7.69 -12.04 23.04
N ALA A 22 7.67 -13.33 23.36
CA ALA A 22 6.65 -13.94 24.21
C ALA A 22 6.57 -13.34 25.62
N ARG A 23 7.70 -12.87 26.18
CA ARG A 23 7.71 -12.19 27.49
C ARG A 23 7.15 -10.76 27.45
N HIS A 24 7.10 -10.13 26.27
CA HIS A 24 6.72 -8.72 26.11
C HIS A 24 5.40 -8.50 25.34
N THR A 25 4.83 -9.55 24.76
CA THR A 25 3.52 -9.52 24.11
C THR A 25 2.38 -9.84 25.10
N SER A 26 1.19 -9.35 24.78
CA SER A 26 -0.02 -9.69 25.53
C SER A 26 -0.53 -11.11 25.22
N ALA A 27 -1.49 -11.59 26.02
CA ALA A 27 -2.13 -12.90 25.81
C ALA A 27 -2.94 -12.99 24.50
N ASP A 28 -3.35 -11.85 23.95
CA ASP A 28 -4.12 -11.77 22.69
C ASP A 28 -3.22 -11.63 21.47
N ALA A 29 -1.89 -11.61 21.66
CA ALA A 29 -0.95 -11.53 20.57
C ALA A 29 -0.93 -12.82 19.74
N TYR A 30 -0.78 -12.67 18.43
CA TYR A 30 -0.76 -13.80 17.50
C TYR A 30 0.23 -13.59 16.37
N GLU A 31 0.74 -14.69 15.83
CA GLU A 31 1.69 -14.69 14.73
C GLU A 31 1.03 -14.29 13.40
N LEU A 32 1.75 -13.50 12.60
CA LEU A 32 1.37 -13.16 11.22
C LEU A 32 2.00 -14.18 10.26
N THR A 33 1.49 -15.41 10.29
CA THR A 33 2.09 -16.57 9.61
C THR A 33 2.24 -16.39 8.10
N ALA A 34 1.24 -15.83 7.41
CA ALA A 34 1.27 -15.68 5.96
C ALA A 34 2.29 -14.62 5.52
N LEU A 35 2.36 -13.48 6.22
CA LEU A 35 3.38 -12.45 6.00
C LEU A 35 4.78 -12.95 6.36
N THR A 36 4.94 -13.65 7.48
CA THR A 36 6.20 -14.28 7.87
C THR A 36 6.69 -15.26 6.81
N ALA A 37 5.80 -16.08 6.25
CA ALA A 37 6.18 -16.99 5.17
C ALA A 37 6.68 -16.25 3.92
N LEU A 38 6.06 -15.13 3.53
CA LEU A 38 6.50 -14.33 2.37
C LEU A 38 7.86 -13.66 2.59
N LEU A 39 8.16 -13.32 3.84
CA LEU A 39 9.47 -12.81 4.24
C LEU A 39 10.56 -13.88 4.32
N GLN A 40 10.22 -15.17 4.15
CA GLN A 40 11.06 -16.34 4.47
C GLN A 40 11.10 -16.58 5.99
N ALA A 41 10.30 -17.54 6.44
CA ALA A 41 10.05 -17.82 7.86
C ALA A 41 11.30 -18.28 8.63
N GLU A 42 12.33 -18.74 7.92
CA GLU A 42 13.64 -19.06 8.49
C GLU A 42 14.45 -17.83 8.90
N PHE A 43 14.13 -16.65 8.35
CA PHE A 43 14.85 -15.39 8.59
C PHE A 43 13.99 -14.33 9.29
N HIS A 44 12.68 -14.52 9.38
CA HIS A 44 11.75 -13.55 9.94
C HIS A 44 10.68 -14.22 10.81
N HIS A 45 10.23 -13.50 11.83
CA HIS A 45 9.07 -13.86 12.63
C HIS A 45 8.32 -12.59 13.05
N LEU A 46 7.02 -12.55 12.78
CA LEU A 46 6.16 -11.40 13.00
C LEU A 46 5.02 -11.76 13.97
N VAL A 47 4.82 -10.92 14.97
CA VAL A 47 3.71 -11.07 15.93
C VAL A 47 2.94 -9.76 16.02
N LEU A 48 1.63 -9.83 15.84
CA LEU A 48 0.72 -8.71 16.08
C LEU A 48 0.24 -8.77 17.53
N ASP A 49 0.31 -7.65 18.25
CA ASP A 49 -0.25 -7.53 19.60
C ASP A 49 -1.38 -6.47 19.61
N PRO A 50 -2.66 -6.92 19.50
CA PRO A 50 -3.82 -6.03 19.52
C PRO A 50 -3.93 -5.18 20.80
N THR A 51 -3.50 -5.72 21.93
CA THR A 51 -3.66 -5.10 23.26
C THR A 51 -2.71 -3.93 23.43
N THR A 52 -1.42 -4.14 23.12
CA THR A 52 -0.41 -3.08 23.21
C THR A 52 -0.38 -2.20 21.97
N ARG A 53 -1.10 -2.61 20.91
CA ARG A 53 -1.16 -1.93 19.61
C ARG A 53 0.21 -1.81 18.97
N THR A 54 0.97 -2.90 19.01
CA THR A 54 2.31 -2.99 18.43
C THR A 54 2.45 -4.22 17.53
N VAL A 55 3.46 -4.17 16.66
CA VAL A 55 3.93 -5.33 15.90
C VAL A 55 5.34 -5.65 16.39
N TRP A 56 5.59 -6.90 16.72
CA TRP A 56 6.91 -7.39 17.08
C TRP A 56 7.52 -8.12 15.88
N TRP A 57 8.76 -7.77 15.56
CA TRP A 57 9.47 -8.35 14.42
C TRP A 57 10.85 -8.83 14.84
N ALA A 58 11.05 -10.14 14.82
CA ALA A 58 12.37 -10.74 14.88
C ALA A 58 12.88 -11.04 13.46
N TYR A 59 14.12 -10.66 13.15
CA TYR A 59 14.72 -10.96 11.85
C TYR A 59 16.24 -11.08 11.89
N ASP A 60 16.78 -11.82 10.94
CA ASP A 60 18.21 -11.90 10.69
C ASP A 60 18.69 -10.66 9.91
N ALA A 61 19.58 -9.87 10.53
CA ALA A 61 20.07 -8.63 9.96
C ALA A 61 21.21 -8.82 8.94
N ASP A 62 21.82 -10.01 8.90
CA ASP A 62 22.89 -10.35 7.96
C ASP A 62 22.73 -11.80 7.45
N PRO A 63 21.80 -12.04 6.51
CA PRO A 63 21.48 -13.38 6.03
C PRO A 63 22.58 -14.00 5.15
N ALA A 64 23.76 -13.38 5.04
CA ALA A 64 24.85 -13.84 4.19
C ALA A 64 25.40 -15.22 4.59
N ASP A 65 25.16 -15.67 5.83
CA ASP A 65 25.53 -17.00 6.31
C ASP A 65 24.36 -17.68 7.04
N VAL A 66 23.54 -18.41 6.27
CA VAL A 66 22.35 -19.16 6.74
C VAL A 66 22.66 -20.11 7.91
N MET A 67 23.93 -20.46 8.13
CA MET A 67 24.36 -21.38 9.18
C MET A 67 24.70 -20.70 10.51
N LYS A 68 24.75 -19.35 10.55
CA LYS A 68 24.99 -18.58 11.78
C LYS A 68 24.31 -17.21 11.67
N ALA A 69 23.04 -17.13 12.05
CA ALA A 69 22.47 -15.84 12.46
C ALA A 69 23.33 -15.33 13.64
N THR A 70 24.29 -14.45 13.35
CA THR A 70 25.25 -13.95 14.34
C THR A 70 24.71 -12.77 15.12
N GLU A 71 23.63 -12.14 14.63
CA GLU A 71 22.96 -11.03 15.30
C GLU A 71 21.48 -10.96 14.83
N LEU A 72 20.59 -11.66 15.54
CA LEU A 72 19.16 -11.49 15.31
C LEU A 72 18.69 -10.19 15.95
N ARG A 73 17.90 -9.42 15.22
CA ARG A 73 17.26 -8.21 15.72
C ARG A 73 15.82 -8.49 16.10
N VAL A 74 15.41 -7.96 17.25
CA VAL A 74 14.02 -7.97 17.70
C VAL A 74 13.57 -6.53 17.87
N GLN A 75 12.54 -6.14 17.13
CA GLN A 75 12.00 -4.80 17.12
C GLN A 75 10.55 -4.80 17.58
N GLN A 76 10.21 -3.82 18.40
CA GLN A 76 8.85 -3.42 18.68
C GLN A 76 8.51 -2.23 17.78
N LEU A 77 7.51 -2.38 16.94
CA LEU A 77 7.11 -1.39 15.95
C LEU A 77 5.75 -0.80 16.27
N ALA A 78 5.62 0.50 16.00
CA ALA A 78 4.31 1.13 15.86
C ALA A 78 3.62 0.56 14.60
N PRO A 79 2.28 0.50 14.56
CA PRO A 79 1.55 -0.08 13.44
C PRO A 79 1.86 0.55 12.08
N ASP A 80 2.11 1.86 12.04
CA ASP A 80 2.49 2.59 10.83
C ASP A 80 3.91 2.27 10.38
N ALA A 81 4.87 2.16 11.31
CA ALA A 81 6.22 1.71 10.98
C ALA A 81 6.23 0.28 10.42
N ALA A 82 5.48 -0.63 11.04
CA ALA A 82 5.33 -2.01 10.55
C ALA A 82 4.66 -2.06 9.17
N ALA A 83 3.60 -1.26 8.96
CA ALA A 83 2.93 -1.19 7.67
C ALA A 83 3.86 -0.66 6.56
N ASP A 84 4.65 0.37 6.85
CA ASP A 84 5.63 0.93 5.91
C ASP A 84 6.69 -0.13 5.52
N ASP A 85 7.24 -0.88 6.47
CA ASP A 85 8.26 -1.90 6.17
C ASP A 85 7.69 -3.15 5.46
N LEU A 86 6.41 -3.49 5.69
CA LEU A 86 5.72 -4.56 4.96
C LEU A 86 5.22 -4.11 3.58
N GLY A 87 5.16 -2.80 3.31
CA GLY A 87 4.54 -2.23 2.13
C GLY A 87 5.14 -2.71 0.80
N ASP A 88 6.45 -2.97 0.76
CA ASP A 88 7.13 -3.46 -0.44
C ASP A 88 6.63 -4.86 -0.85
N ILE A 89 6.46 -5.77 0.11
CA ILE A 89 5.97 -7.13 -0.13
C ILE A 89 4.49 -7.10 -0.53
N VAL A 90 3.69 -6.27 0.13
CA VAL A 90 2.29 -6.08 -0.21
C VAL A 90 2.14 -5.53 -1.63
N SER A 91 3.02 -4.63 -2.05
CA SER A 91 3.02 -4.10 -3.42
C SER A 91 3.26 -5.22 -4.44
N VAL A 92 4.19 -6.14 -4.17
CA VAL A 92 4.42 -7.31 -5.03
C VAL A 92 3.20 -8.23 -5.10
N ILE A 93 2.49 -8.45 -3.98
CA ILE A 93 1.23 -9.21 -3.99
C ILE A 93 0.17 -8.51 -4.86
N GLN A 94 0.02 -7.20 -4.71
CA GLN A 94 -0.96 -6.42 -5.47
C GLN A 94 -0.66 -6.42 -6.97
N ASP A 95 0.61 -6.26 -7.36
CA ASP A 95 1.05 -6.36 -8.76
C ASP A 95 0.70 -7.73 -9.37
N ARG A 96 0.85 -8.82 -8.58
CA ARG A 96 0.45 -10.17 -9.01
C ARG A 96 -1.05 -10.31 -9.22
N GLN A 97 -1.86 -9.70 -8.36
CA GLN A 97 -3.32 -9.72 -8.50
C GLN A 97 -3.82 -8.88 -9.68
N ASP A 98 -3.13 -7.77 -9.99
CA ASP A 98 -3.49 -6.87 -11.09
C ASP A 98 -3.07 -7.43 -12.47
N ASP A 99 -2.02 -8.26 -12.55
CA ASP A 99 -1.52 -8.88 -13.79
C ASP A 99 -1.31 -10.40 -13.67
N LEU A 100 -2.41 -11.13 -13.47
CA LEU A 100 -2.39 -12.59 -13.32
C LEU A 100 -1.71 -13.32 -14.49
N ASP A 101 -1.78 -12.77 -15.71
CA ASP A 101 -1.21 -13.38 -16.92
C ASP A 101 0.32 -13.35 -16.93
N SER A 102 0.93 -12.28 -16.42
CA SER A 102 2.38 -12.17 -16.26
C SER A 102 2.92 -13.06 -15.12
N TYR A 103 2.07 -13.42 -14.16
CA TYR A 103 2.43 -14.22 -12.97
C TYR A 103 1.84 -15.64 -12.96
N ALA A 104 1.40 -16.15 -14.13
CA ALA A 104 0.62 -17.38 -14.34
C ALA A 104 1.27 -18.73 -13.94
N LYS A 105 1.96 -18.83 -12.79
CA LYS A 105 2.57 -20.07 -12.29
C LYS A 105 2.10 -20.56 -10.91
N GLY A 106 1.13 -19.93 -10.26
CA GLY A 106 0.63 -20.47 -8.99
C GLY A 106 -0.76 -19.99 -8.60
N TRP A 107 -1.80 -20.77 -8.89
CA TRP A 107 -3.11 -20.58 -8.24
C TRP A 107 -3.00 -20.81 -6.72
N GLU A 108 -2.05 -21.67 -6.30
CA GLU A 108 -1.68 -21.88 -4.90
C GLU A 108 -1.08 -20.63 -4.23
N ASP A 109 -0.55 -19.69 -5.02
CA ASP A 109 -0.05 -18.42 -4.48
C ASP A 109 -1.18 -17.44 -4.14
N LEU A 110 -2.37 -17.56 -4.75
CA LEU A 110 -3.47 -16.61 -4.54
C LEU A 110 -4.11 -16.72 -3.14
N ASP A 111 -4.34 -17.94 -2.65
CA ASP A 111 -4.90 -18.15 -1.31
C ASP A 111 -3.91 -17.67 -0.23
N ARG A 112 -2.61 -17.92 -0.45
CA ARG A 112 -1.53 -17.42 0.41
C ARG A 112 -1.44 -15.89 0.38
N ASP A 113 -1.54 -15.30 -0.80
CA ASP A 113 -1.52 -13.85 -1.00
C ASP A 113 -2.72 -13.18 -0.33
N GLN A 114 -3.91 -13.79 -0.41
CA GLN A 114 -5.09 -13.28 0.29
C GLN A 114 -4.92 -13.34 1.81
N ALA A 115 -4.38 -14.45 2.34
CA ALA A 115 -4.10 -14.56 3.78
C ALA A 115 -3.09 -13.49 4.24
N ALA A 116 -2.04 -13.24 3.46
CA ALA A 116 -1.07 -12.20 3.76
C ALA A 116 -1.67 -10.77 3.69
N LEU A 117 -2.57 -10.52 2.73
CA LEU A 117 -3.31 -9.25 2.65
C LEU A 117 -4.25 -9.05 3.84
N ASP A 118 -4.90 -10.11 4.31
CA ASP A 118 -5.78 -10.06 5.50
C ASP A 118 -4.96 -9.78 6.78
N GLU A 119 -3.79 -10.41 6.93
CA GLU A 119 -2.84 -10.11 8.02
C GLU A 119 -2.31 -8.67 7.95
N TYR A 120 -1.96 -8.19 6.75
CA TYR A 120 -1.54 -6.80 6.55
C TYR A 120 -2.68 -5.82 6.87
N ALA A 121 -3.92 -6.16 6.50
CA ALA A 121 -5.09 -5.37 6.89
C ALA A 121 -5.25 -5.32 8.42
N ALA A 122 -4.96 -6.39 9.15
CA ALA A 122 -4.95 -6.37 10.61
C ALA A 122 -3.91 -5.39 11.18
N VAL A 123 -2.70 -5.33 10.61
CA VAL A 123 -1.67 -4.31 10.95
C VAL A 123 -2.20 -2.89 10.70
N LEU A 124 -2.81 -2.64 9.53
CA LEU A 124 -3.39 -1.33 9.20
C LEU A 124 -4.53 -0.93 10.15
N LEU A 125 -5.40 -1.87 10.52
CA LEU A 125 -6.48 -1.65 11.47
C LEU A 125 -5.92 -1.28 12.86
N LEU A 126 -4.76 -1.82 13.23
CA LEU A 126 -4.08 -1.50 14.49
C LEU A 126 -3.60 -0.04 14.56
N ALA A 127 -3.43 0.64 13.43
CA ALA A 127 -3.15 2.08 13.39
C ALA A 127 -4.40 2.96 13.61
N LEU A 128 -5.61 2.39 13.51
CA LEU A 128 -6.86 3.13 13.59
C LEU A 128 -7.41 3.21 15.02
N PRO A 129 -8.21 4.24 15.35
CA PRO A 129 -8.89 4.33 16.63
C PRO A 129 -9.62 3.03 17.00
N VAL A 130 -9.56 2.63 18.29
CA VAL A 130 -10.23 1.42 18.78
C VAL A 130 -11.74 1.47 18.57
N GLU A 131 -12.34 2.67 18.65
CA GLU A 131 -13.76 2.87 18.43
C GLU A 131 -14.13 2.66 16.94
N PRO A 132 -15.01 1.68 16.61
CA PRO A 132 -15.32 1.32 15.22
C PRO A 132 -15.86 2.49 14.39
N GLY A 133 -16.67 3.36 15.01
CA GLY A 133 -17.21 4.56 14.35
C GLY A 133 -16.12 5.54 13.91
N LEU A 134 -15.13 5.77 14.78
CA LEU A 134 -13.99 6.64 14.49
C LEU A 134 -13.03 6.03 13.47
N ALA A 135 -12.75 4.72 13.58
CA ALA A 135 -11.97 3.98 12.59
C ALA A 135 -12.59 4.07 11.19
N ALA A 136 -13.88 3.77 11.07
CA ALA A 136 -14.61 3.85 9.81
C ALA A 136 -14.62 5.28 9.24
N ALA A 137 -14.79 6.30 10.09
CA ALA A 137 -14.72 7.70 9.67
C ALA A 137 -13.31 8.09 9.18
N GLN A 138 -12.25 7.58 9.81
CA GLN A 138 -10.87 7.81 9.40
C GLN A 138 -10.56 7.15 8.04
N ILE A 139 -10.92 5.87 7.85
CA ILE A 139 -10.79 5.18 6.57
C ILE A 139 -11.53 5.96 5.47
N LYS A 140 -12.77 6.37 5.72
CA LYS A 140 -13.56 7.16 4.75
C LYS A 140 -12.88 8.50 4.41
N ARG A 141 -12.30 9.19 5.39
CA ARG A 141 -11.56 10.44 5.17
C ARG A 141 -10.30 10.22 4.34
N GLN A 142 -9.50 9.20 4.67
CA GLN A 142 -8.30 8.83 3.91
C GLN A 142 -8.65 8.48 2.45
N ARG A 143 -9.64 7.62 2.23
CA ARG A 143 -10.14 7.28 0.88
C ARG A 143 -10.60 8.50 0.09
N ARG A 144 -11.33 9.43 0.73
CA ARG A 144 -11.73 10.69 0.08
C ARG A 144 -10.53 11.57 -0.27
N SER A 145 -9.50 11.60 0.57
CA SER A 145 -8.28 12.35 0.30
C SER A 145 -7.54 11.78 -0.92
N LEU A 146 -7.35 10.45 -0.95
CA LEU A 146 -6.72 9.76 -2.08
C LEU A 146 -7.51 9.97 -3.37
N ALA A 147 -8.84 9.82 -3.35
CA ALA A 147 -9.68 10.07 -4.51
C ALA A 147 -9.59 11.52 -5.03
N ARG A 148 -9.39 12.50 -4.13
CA ARG A 148 -9.15 13.90 -4.53
C ARG A 148 -7.77 14.07 -5.16
N GLN A 149 -6.74 13.43 -4.62
CA GLN A 149 -5.39 13.46 -5.18
C GLN A 149 -5.33 12.79 -6.55
N ASP A 150 -5.93 11.61 -6.69
CA ASP A 150 -6.10 10.92 -7.97
C ASP A 150 -6.83 11.80 -8.99
N ALA A 151 -7.95 12.43 -8.61
CA ALA A 151 -8.65 13.37 -9.50
C ALA A 151 -7.76 14.55 -9.94
N LEU A 152 -6.87 15.06 -9.09
CA LEU A 152 -5.90 16.09 -9.45
C LEU A 152 -4.80 15.54 -10.38
N GLN A 153 -4.29 14.34 -10.11
CA GLN A 153 -3.30 13.67 -10.94
C GLN A 153 -3.85 13.35 -12.33
N GLN A 154 -5.10 12.88 -12.43
CA GLN A 154 -5.78 12.67 -13.71
C GLN A 154 -5.90 13.96 -14.52
N ARG A 155 -6.19 15.09 -13.87
CA ARG A 155 -6.22 16.41 -14.54
C ARG A 155 -4.83 16.83 -15.01
N ALA A 156 -3.81 16.63 -14.17
CA ALA A 156 -2.43 16.92 -14.54
C ALA A 156 -1.97 16.05 -15.72
N TYR A 157 -2.31 14.76 -15.71
CA TYR A 157 -2.02 13.83 -16.79
C TYR A 157 -2.75 14.20 -18.09
N ALA A 158 -4.04 14.52 -18.03
CA ALA A 158 -4.79 14.97 -19.21
C ALA A 158 -4.23 16.27 -19.80
N ARG A 159 -3.76 17.19 -18.95
CA ARG A 159 -3.06 18.40 -19.39
C ARG A 159 -1.76 18.06 -20.11
N LEU A 160 -0.91 17.22 -19.50
CA LEU A 160 0.33 16.74 -20.11
C LEU A 160 0.07 16.09 -21.48
N VAL A 161 -0.93 15.22 -21.57
CA VAL A 161 -1.34 14.55 -22.80
C VAL A 161 -1.79 15.55 -23.87
N THR A 162 -2.56 16.57 -23.48
CA THR A 162 -3.03 17.62 -24.40
C THR A 162 -1.87 18.47 -24.92
N GLU A 163 -0.93 18.84 -24.04
CA GLU A 163 0.27 19.61 -24.39
C GLU A 163 1.18 18.82 -25.34
N LEU A 164 1.40 17.52 -25.07
CA LEU A 164 2.18 16.64 -25.94
C LEU A 164 1.51 16.39 -27.30
N ALA A 165 0.20 16.23 -27.33
CA ALA A 165 -0.53 16.04 -28.58
C ALA A 165 -0.46 17.32 -29.44
N GLY A 166 -0.70 18.48 -28.85
CA GLY A 166 -0.72 19.76 -29.56
C GLY A 166 -1.79 19.83 -30.67
N PRO A 167 -1.81 20.93 -31.44
CA PRO A 167 -2.81 21.16 -32.49
C PRO A 167 -2.46 20.50 -33.83
N GLU A 168 -1.25 19.97 -33.98
CA GLU A 168 -0.73 19.48 -35.26
C GLU A 168 -1.35 18.14 -35.68
N ARG A 169 -1.49 17.94 -37.01
CA ARG A 169 -1.93 16.66 -37.56
C ARG A 169 -0.93 15.56 -37.18
N GLY A 170 -1.42 14.45 -36.62
CA GLY A 170 -0.58 13.37 -36.11
C GLY A 170 -0.04 13.58 -34.69
N GLY A 171 -0.40 14.69 -34.03
CA GLY A 171 0.00 15.01 -32.67
C GLY A 171 -0.31 13.90 -31.65
N LYS A 172 -1.52 13.33 -31.73
CA LYS A 172 -1.95 12.21 -30.87
C LYS A 172 -1.06 10.97 -31.01
N THR A 173 -0.62 10.65 -32.22
CA THR A 173 0.28 9.51 -32.49
C THR A 173 1.66 9.75 -31.89
N ARG A 174 2.20 10.98 -31.99
CA ARG A 174 3.48 11.33 -31.34
C ARG A 174 3.38 11.24 -29.82
N ALA A 175 2.31 11.79 -29.24
CA ALA A 175 2.07 11.73 -27.80
C ALA A 175 1.92 10.29 -27.30
N GLY A 176 1.17 9.46 -28.04
CA GLY A 176 1.03 8.04 -27.73
C GLY A 176 2.38 7.32 -27.70
N LYS A 177 3.23 7.55 -28.71
CA LYS A 177 4.59 7.00 -28.75
C LYS A 177 5.46 7.46 -27.57
N ALA A 178 5.36 8.74 -27.18
CA ALA A 178 6.13 9.29 -26.06
C ALA A 178 5.69 8.73 -24.69
N LEU A 179 4.41 8.40 -24.55
CA LEU A 179 3.81 7.94 -23.30
C LEU A 179 3.60 6.42 -23.22
N GLY A 180 3.97 5.67 -24.27
CA GLY A 180 3.77 4.22 -24.34
C GLY A 180 2.31 3.79 -24.43
N VAL A 181 1.44 4.64 -24.99
CA VAL A 181 -0.01 4.36 -25.14
C VAL A 181 -0.47 4.57 -26.58
N THR A 182 -1.65 4.05 -26.92
CA THR A 182 -2.25 4.21 -28.25
C THR A 182 -2.79 5.62 -28.50
N ASP A 183 -2.83 6.05 -29.76
CA ASP A 183 -3.44 7.33 -30.15
C ASP A 183 -4.95 7.40 -29.81
N VAL A 184 -5.63 6.25 -29.82
CA VAL A 184 -7.01 6.10 -29.34
C VAL A 184 -7.11 6.42 -27.84
N GLN A 185 -6.20 5.90 -27.01
CA GLN A 185 -6.15 6.21 -25.58
C GLN A 185 -5.88 7.71 -25.34
N ILE A 186 -4.93 8.30 -26.09
CA ILE A 186 -4.68 9.76 -26.05
C ILE A 186 -5.97 10.54 -26.38
N GLY A 187 -6.67 10.15 -27.43
CA GLY A 187 -7.93 10.79 -27.83
C GLY A 187 -9.03 10.66 -26.77
N ARG A 188 -9.11 9.51 -26.09
CA ARG A 188 -10.06 9.25 -25.00
C ARG A 188 -9.78 10.15 -23.79
N ILE A 189 -8.53 10.21 -23.34
CA ILE A 189 -8.10 11.02 -22.18
C ILE A 189 -8.45 12.50 -22.40
N ILE A 190 -8.12 13.06 -23.57
CA ILE A 190 -8.41 14.46 -23.91
C ILE A 190 -9.93 14.70 -23.89
N ARG A 191 -10.72 13.79 -24.48
CA ARG A 191 -12.17 13.92 -24.55
C ARG A 191 -12.80 13.86 -23.17
N GLU A 192 -12.43 12.89 -22.34
CA GLU A 192 -12.96 12.73 -20.97
C GLU A 192 -12.61 13.94 -20.09
N ASP A 193 -11.44 14.56 -20.27
CA ASP A 193 -11.11 15.82 -19.59
C ASP A 193 -11.97 16.99 -20.09
N GLN A 194 -12.18 17.11 -21.39
CA GLN A 194 -13.07 18.13 -21.97
C GLN A 194 -14.51 17.97 -21.48
N GLU A 195 -15.06 16.75 -21.49
CA GLU A 195 -16.40 16.44 -20.99
C GLU A 195 -16.54 16.80 -19.50
N ARG A 196 -15.54 16.47 -18.68
CA ARG A 196 -15.50 16.86 -17.27
C ARG A 196 -15.52 18.37 -17.07
N ARG A 197 -14.75 19.12 -17.88
CA ARG A 197 -14.73 20.58 -17.83
C ARG A 197 -16.08 21.18 -18.24
N THR A 198 -16.68 20.67 -19.31
CA THR A 198 -18.01 21.10 -19.78
C THR A 198 -19.09 20.82 -18.73
N LEU A 199 -19.08 19.63 -18.12
CA LEU A 199 -20.02 19.29 -17.05
C LEU A 199 -19.85 20.21 -15.83
N LEU A 200 -18.61 20.52 -15.45
CA LEU A 200 -18.33 21.45 -14.36
C LEU A 200 -18.83 22.86 -14.71
N ALA A 201 -18.58 23.34 -15.93
CA ALA A 201 -19.07 24.63 -16.39
C ALA A 201 -20.59 24.72 -16.36
N SER A 202 -21.30 23.67 -16.80
CA SER A 202 -22.76 23.55 -16.72
C SER A 202 -23.24 23.67 -15.27
N LYS A 203 -22.69 22.86 -14.36
CA LYS A 203 -23.08 22.88 -12.93
C LYS A 203 -22.82 24.22 -12.26
N VAL A 204 -21.74 24.91 -12.64
CA VAL A 204 -21.44 26.26 -12.14
C VAL A 204 -22.44 27.28 -12.67
N SER A 205 -22.86 27.18 -13.93
CA SER A 205 -23.91 28.02 -14.50
C SER A 205 -25.24 27.82 -13.75
N ASP A 206 -25.66 26.56 -13.58
CA ASP A 206 -26.91 26.21 -12.89
C ASP A 206 -26.93 26.74 -11.45
N ALA A 207 -25.79 26.62 -10.75
CA ALA A 207 -25.66 27.12 -9.38
C ALA A 207 -25.71 28.65 -9.27
N ARG A 208 -25.22 29.38 -10.28
CA ARG A 208 -25.28 30.85 -10.33
C ARG A 208 -26.71 31.32 -10.56
N GLU A 209 -27.39 30.73 -11.53
CA GLU A 209 -28.79 31.06 -11.84
C GLU A 209 -29.75 30.76 -10.67
N GLY A 210 -29.43 29.78 -9.83
CA GLY A 210 -30.17 29.48 -8.61
C GLY A 210 -29.89 30.42 -7.43
N TYR A 211 -28.78 31.16 -7.45
CA TYR A 211 -28.41 32.12 -6.41
C TYR A 211 -28.96 33.53 -6.66
N ASP A 212 -29.24 33.85 -7.94
CA ASP A 212 -29.80 35.13 -8.38
C ASP A 212 -31.36 35.17 -8.37
N ARG A 213 -32.02 34.14 -7.81
CA ARG A 213 -33.47 34.06 -7.58
C ARG A 213 -33.81 34.12 -6.09
#